data_AF-A0A958XG29-F1
#
_entry.id   AF-A0A958XG29-F1
#
_cell.length_a   1.000
_cell.length_b   1.000
_cell.length_c   1.000
_cell.angle_alpha   90.00
_cell.angle_beta   90.00
_cell.angle_gamma   90.00
#
_symmetry.space_group_name_H-M   'P 1'
#
loop_
_entity.id
_entity.type
_entity.pdbx_description
1 polymer ?
#
loop_
_entity_poly.entity_id
_entity_poly.type
_entity_poly.pdbx_seq_one_letter_code
_entity_poly.pdbx_strand_id
1 'polypeptide(L)'
;MLKNSLSRQSVGVSELLSLLPQDFLESLSEKFKADKWVQKLRSDVIFKLVLYSVLHSERISLRLMALYYSQPQFQAFAQVAGQTAHNSIRDRLRTVPLDYFATLYEGFYRQAAALYGESELEHKYHLRRYDS
;
A
#
# COMPACT_ATOMS: atom_id res chain seq x y z
N MET A 1 -4.15 35.90 3.58
CA MET A 1 -2.77 35.94 3.05
C MET A 1 -2.01 34.79 3.66
N LEU A 2 -1.79 33.70 2.91
CA LEU A 2 -0.81 32.62 3.12
C LEU A 2 -0.96 31.65 1.92
N LYS A 3 -0.45 32.06 0.75
CA LYS A 3 -0.14 31.12 -0.33
C LYS A 3 1.18 30.47 0.09
N ASN A 4 1.12 29.38 0.85
CA ASN A 4 2.33 28.65 1.17
C ASN A 4 2.80 27.96 -0.11
N SER A 5 3.95 28.43 -0.59
CA SER A 5 4.75 27.79 -1.62
C SER A 5 4.98 26.34 -1.23
N LEU A 6 4.35 25.40 -1.95
CA LEU A 6 4.78 24.01 -1.94
C LEU A 6 6.14 23.97 -2.63
N SER A 7 7.21 24.18 -1.87
CA SER A 7 8.53 23.73 -2.28
C SER A 7 8.38 22.24 -2.59
N ARG A 8 8.92 21.77 -3.72
CA ARG A 8 8.99 20.33 -4.02
C ARG A 8 9.94 19.70 -3.00
N GLN A 9 9.46 19.44 -1.79
CA GLN A 9 10.13 18.55 -0.85
C GLN A 9 9.97 17.14 -1.42
N SER A 10 11.09 16.54 -1.80
CA SER A 10 11.13 15.12 -2.12
C SER A 10 10.89 14.35 -0.83
N VAL A 11 9.74 13.69 -0.72
CA VAL A 11 9.46 12.76 0.39
C VAL A 11 10.26 11.49 0.13
N GLY A 12 11.01 11.02 1.12
CA GLY A 12 11.71 9.75 1.01
C GLY A 12 10.73 8.61 0.87
N VAL A 13 11.04 7.58 0.07
CA VAL A 13 10.16 6.40 -0.06
C VAL A 13 9.86 5.78 1.32
N SER A 14 10.85 5.73 2.22
CA SER A 14 10.64 5.24 3.59
C SER A 14 9.69 6.12 4.41
N GLU A 15 9.66 7.44 4.17
CA GLU A 15 8.75 8.36 4.87
C GLU A 15 7.32 8.21 4.32
N LEU A 16 7.16 8.10 3.01
CA LEU A 16 5.86 7.81 2.41
C LEU A 16 5.31 6.47 2.92
N LEU A 17 6.19 5.48 3.01
CA LEU A 17 5.84 4.14 3.44
C LEU A 17 5.60 4.04 4.96
N SER A 18 6.18 4.93 5.78
CA SER A 18 5.92 4.97 7.22
C SER A 18 4.58 5.62 7.58
N LEU A 19 3.94 6.33 6.64
CA LEU A 19 2.57 6.83 6.81
C LEU A 19 1.53 5.72 6.81
N LEU A 20 1.90 4.47 6.48
CA LEU A 20 1.02 3.33 6.57
C LEU A 20 0.80 2.95 8.03
N PRO A 21 -0.41 3.13 8.59
CA PRO A 21 -0.68 2.77 9.98
C PRO A 21 -0.71 1.24 10.09
N GLN A 22 0.32 0.65 10.70
CA GLN A 22 0.45 -0.80 10.81
C GLN A 22 -0.77 -1.42 11.52
N ASP A 23 -1.21 -0.82 12.63
CA ASP A 23 -2.38 -1.26 13.38
C ASP A 23 -3.66 -1.28 12.52
N PHE A 24 -3.79 -0.32 11.59
CA PHE A 24 -4.92 -0.29 10.66
C PHE A 24 -4.84 -1.48 9.69
N LEU A 25 -3.68 -1.73 9.08
CA LEU A 25 -3.49 -2.87 8.18
C LEU A 25 -3.75 -4.21 8.88
N GLU A 26 -3.29 -4.35 10.12
CA GLU A 26 -3.50 -5.55 10.95
C GLU A 26 -4.98 -5.74 11.30
N SER A 27 -5.67 -4.67 11.72
CA SER A 27 -7.10 -4.73 12.00
C SER A 27 -7.93 -5.15 10.78
N LEU A 28 -7.54 -4.73 9.57
CA LEU A 28 -8.19 -5.16 8.34
C LEU A 28 -7.88 -6.63 8.04
N SER A 29 -6.64 -7.08 8.26
CA SER A 29 -6.26 -8.48 8.06
C SER A 29 -7.09 -9.42 8.94
N GLU A 30 -7.29 -9.04 10.21
CA GLU A 30 -8.12 -9.78 11.16
C GLU A 30 -9.60 -9.77 10.75
N LYS A 31 -10.17 -8.58 10.50
CA LYS A 31 -11.57 -8.39 10.12
C LYS A 31 -11.96 -9.26 8.93
N PHE A 32 -11.13 -9.27 7.89
CA PHE A 32 -11.40 -10.01 6.65
C PHE A 32 -10.83 -11.42 6.65
N LYS A 33 -10.21 -11.87 7.76
CA LYS A 33 -9.47 -13.15 7.85
C LYS A 33 -8.51 -13.32 6.68
N ALA A 34 -7.93 -12.22 6.21
CA ALA A 34 -7.16 -12.17 4.98
C ALA A 34 -5.93 -13.08 5.07
N ASP A 35 -5.34 -13.23 6.25
CA ASP A 35 -4.11 -13.99 6.51
C ASP A 35 -4.34 -15.40 7.09
N LYS A 36 -5.57 -15.92 7.02
CA LYS A 36 -5.85 -17.26 7.52
C LYS A 36 -4.95 -18.29 6.81
N TRP A 37 -4.09 -18.97 7.58
CA TRP A 37 -3.10 -19.95 7.11
C TRP A 37 -1.93 -19.38 6.29
N VAL A 38 -1.72 -18.07 6.31
CA VAL A 38 -0.64 -17.40 5.57
C VAL A 38 0.46 -16.97 6.56
N GLN A 39 1.69 -17.40 6.31
CA GLN A 39 2.83 -17.06 7.19
C GLN A 39 3.75 -15.98 6.62
N LYS A 40 4.06 -16.03 5.31
CA LYS A 40 5.05 -15.12 4.69
C LYS A 40 4.41 -13.93 3.99
N LEU A 41 3.53 -14.20 3.03
CA LEU A 41 2.91 -13.18 2.19
C LEU A 41 1.61 -12.66 2.82
N ARG A 42 1.70 -12.15 4.05
CA ARG A 42 0.54 -11.56 4.73
C ARG A 42 -0.05 -10.40 3.90
N SER A 43 -1.32 -10.04 4.10
CA SER A 43 -2.00 -9.02 3.30
C SER A 43 -1.34 -7.65 3.45
N ASP A 44 -0.85 -7.32 4.65
CA ASP A 44 -0.06 -6.10 4.88
C ASP A 44 1.26 -6.11 4.08
N VAL A 45 1.97 -7.24 4.08
CA VAL A 45 3.21 -7.43 3.31
C VAL A 45 2.97 -7.33 1.80
N ILE A 46 1.88 -7.91 1.30
CA ILE A 46 1.51 -7.83 -0.11
C ILE A 46 1.15 -6.41 -0.51
N PHE A 47 0.38 -5.71 0.31
CA PHE A 47 0.05 -4.32 0.07
C PHE A 47 1.32 -3.45 0.03
N LYS A 48 2.20 -3.61 1.02
CA LYS A 48 3.53 -2.97 1.06
C LYS A 48 4.35 -3.29 -0.19
N LEU A 49 4.34 -4.54 -0.67
CA LEU A 49 5.08 -4.95 -1.86
C LEU A 49 4.53 -4.31 -3.14
N VAL A 50 3.21 -4.23 -3.28
CA VAL A 50 2.55 -3.55 -4.41
C VAL A 50 2.94 -2.08 -4.41
N LEU A 51 2.81 -1.40 -3.28
CA LEU A 51 3.15 0.01 -3.16
C LEU A 51 4.64 0.26 -3.43
N TYR A 52 5.52 -0.55 -2.85
CA TYR A 52 6.96 -0.49 -3.12
C TYR A 52 7.25 -0.64 -4.62
N SER A 53 6.55 -1.56 -5.30
CA SER A 53 6.74 -1.79 -6.73
C SER A 53 6.28 -0.62 -7.60
N VAL A 54 5.17 0.02 -7.25
CA VAL A 54 4.66 1.24 -7.91
C VAL A 54 5.68 2.38 -7.80
N LEU A 55 6.34 2.50 -6.64
CA LEU A 55 7.29 3.59 -6.39
C LEU A 55 8.64 3.39 -7.09
N HIS A 56 9.04 2.16 -7.37
CA HIS A 56 10.35 1.85 -7.94
C HIS A 56 10.32 1.55 -9.45
N SER A 57 9.14 1.41 -10.05
CA SER A 57 9.03 1.09 -11.47
C SER A 57 7.78 1.65 -12.11
N GLU A 58 7.91 2.14 -13.34
CA GLU A 58 6.79 2.49 -14.22
C GLU A 58 5.92 1.28 -14.57
N ARG A 59 6.45 0.05 -14.45
CA ARG A 59 5.73 -1.19 -14.76
C ARG A 59 5.78 -2.17 -13.60
N ILE A 60 4.60 -2.51 -13.08
CA ILE A 60 4.47 -3.59 -12.08
C ILE A 60 4.49 -4.93 -12.81
N SER A 61 5.35 -5.85 -12.36
CA SER A 61 5.29 -7.26 -12.78
C SER A 61 5.53 -8.17 -11.59
N LEU A 62 4.91 -9.35 -11.60
CA LEU A 62 5.07 -10.35 -10.52
C LEU A 62 6.53 -10.79 -10.33
N ARG A 63 7.33 -10.81 -11.41
CA ARG A 63 8.76 -11.11 -11.34
C ARG A 63 9.52 -9.99 -10.65
N LEU A 64 9.21 -8.74 -10.98
CA LEU A 64 9.82 -7.59 -10.34
C LEU A 64 9.43 -7.49 -8.85
N MET A 65 8.18 -7.77 -8.52
CA MET A 65 7.73 -7.90 -7.13
C MET A 65 8.51 -8.99 -6.36
N ALA A 66 8.78 -10.14 -6.98
CA ALA A 66 9.59 -11.19 -6.36
C ALA A 66 11.03 -10.72 -6.11
N LEU A 67 11.62 -9.97 -7.04
CA LEU A 67 12.95 -9.36 -6.88
C LEU A 67 12.94 -8.34 -5.73
N TYR A 68 11.94 -7.45 -5.68
CA TYR A 68 11.80 -6.46 -4.61
C TYR A 68 11.59 -7.10 -3.24
N TYR A 69 10.83 -8.20 -3.13
CA TYR A 69 10.67 -8.91 -1.87
C TYR A 69 12.01 -9.40 -1.29
N SER A 70 12.95 -9.77 -2.16
CA SER A 70 14.29 -10.24 -1.76
C SER A 70 15.28 -9.11 -1.47
N GLN A 71 14.90 -7.85 -1.69
CA GLN A 71 15.79 -6.71 -1.43
C GLN A 71 15.84 -6.39 0.08
N PRO A 72 17.05 -6.15 0.64
CA PRO A 72 17.20 -5.80 2.05
C PRO A 72 16.37 -4.58 2.46
N GLN A 73 16.24 -3.58 1.58
CA GLN A 73 15.48 -2.36 1.85
C GLN A 73 13.99 -2.67 2.08
N PHE A 74 13.40 -3.49 1.20
CA PHE A 74 12.02 -3.91 1.37
C PHE A 74 11.84 -4.79 2.60
N GLN A 75 12.76 -5.73 2.85
CA GLN A 75 12.71 -6.62 4.02
C GLN A 75 12.75 -5.86 5.35
N ALA A 76 13.63 -4.87 5.46
CA ALA A 76 13.70 -4.00 6.62
C ALA A 76 12.40 -3.19 6.80
N PHE A 77 11.88 -2.61 5.72
CA PHE A 77 10.63 -1.84 5.75
C PHE A 77 9.41 -2.69 6.13
N ALA A 78 9.25 -3.85 5.48
CA ALA A 78 8.10 -4.73 5.68
C ALA A 78 8.25 -5.67 6.89
N GLN A 79 9.40 -5.65 7.57
CA GLN A 79 9.74 -6.54 8.68
C GLN A 79 9.61 -8.03 8.31
N VAL A 80 10.12 -8.39 7.12
CA VAL A 80 10.11 -9.75 6.59
C VAL A 80 11.51 -10.17 6.18
N ALA A 81 11.72 -11.47 5.95
CA ALA A 81 12.99 -12.00 5.47
C ALA A 81 12.79 -13.09 4.40
N GLY A 82 13.84 -13.30 3.61
CA GLY A 82 13.95 -14.41 2.67
C GLY A 82 13.46 -14.10 1.26
N GLN A 83 13.01 -15.13 0.55
CA GLN A 83 12.63 -15.03 -0.86
C GLN A 83 11.22 -15.57 -1.07
N THR A 84 10.60 -15.15 -2.17
CA THR A 84 9.28 -15.61 -2.58
C THR A 84 9.24 -15.80 -4.09
N ALA A 85 8.38 -16.71 -4.57
CA ALA A 85 8.19 -16.93 -5.99
C ALA A 85 7.11 -15.98 -6.54
N HIS A 86 7.26 -15.56 -7.80
CA HIS A 86 6.26 -14.75 -8.51
C HIS A 86 4.86 -15.42 -8.54
N ASN A 87 4.80 -16.75 -8.60
CA ASN A 87 3.53 -17.49 -8.53
C ASN A 87 2.90 -17.40 -7.14
N SER A 88 3.68 -17.43 -6.05
CA SER A 88 3.16 -17.23 -4.70
C SER A 88 2.58 -15.83 -4.51
N ILE A 89 3.22 -14.80 -5.08
CA ILE A 89 2.69 -13.43 -5.09
C ILE A 89 1.37 -13.37 -5.86
N ARG A 90 1.31 -13.97 -7.06
CA ARG A 90 0.09 -14.04 -7.86
C ARG A 90 -1.05 -14.69 -7.09
N ASP A 91 -0.79 -15.88 -6.53
CA ASP A 91 -1.80 -16.64 -5.81
C ASP A 91 -2.27 -15.88 -4.58
N ARG A 92 -1.36 -15.13 -3.94
CA ARG A 92 -1.72 -14.27 -2.83
C ARG A 92 -2.60 -13.09 -3.23
N LEU A 93 -2.24 -12.36 -4.30
CA LEU A 93 -3.06 -11.28 -4.83
C LEU A 93 -4.48 -11.75 -5.21
N ARG A 94 -4.62 -13.00 -5.65
CA ARG A 94 -5.92 -13.62 -5.97
C ARG A 94 -6.74 -14.05 -4.75
N THR A 95 -6.10 -14.21 -3.58
CA THR A 95 -6.74 -14.79 -2.38
C THR A 95 -6.95 -13.79 -1.26
N VAL A 96 -6.27 -12.64 -1.27
CA VAL A 96 -6.64 -11.52 -0.39
C VAL A 96 -8.07 -11.08 -0.74
N PRO A 97 -9.00 -11.01 0.23
CA PRO A 97 -10.37 -10.57 -0.04
C PRO A 97 -10.41 -9.18 -0.68
N LEU A 98 -11.26 -8.99 -1.69
CA LEU A 98 -11.40 -7.69 -2.36
C LEU A 98 -11.79 -6.58 -1.37
N ASP A 99 -12.66 -6.90 -0.41
CA ASP A 99 -13.13 -5.97 0.62
C ASP A 99 -12.00 -5.44 1.53
N TYR A 100 -10.90 -6.18 1.64
CA TYR A 100 -9.69 -5.71 2.33
C TYR A 100 -9.14 -4.47 1.62
N PHE A 101 -8.93 -4.54 0.30
CA PHE A 101 -8.39 -3.43 -0.49
C PHE A 101 -9.38 -2.27 -0.60
N ALA A 102 -10.68 -2.57 -0.77
CA ALA A 102 -11.71 -1.53 -0.80
C ALA A 102 -11.77 -0.75 0.53
N THR A 103 -11.78 -1.46 1.67
CA THR A 103 -11.81 -0.81 2.99
C THR A 103 -10.52 -0.04 3.28
N LEU A 104 -9.37 -0.58 2.85
CA LEU A 104 -8.09 0.12 2.95
C LEU A 104 -8.15 1.44 2.18
N TYR A 105 -8.58 1.40 0.92
CA TYR A 105 -8.73 2.58 0.09
C TYR A 105 -9.65 3.63 0.72
N GLU A 106 -10.83 3.24 1.16
CA GLU A 106 -11.79 4.13 1.84
C GLU A 106 -11.24 4.71 3.14
N GLY A 107 -10.43 3.95 3.87
CA GLY A 107 -9.72 4.44 5.05
C GLY A 107 -8.74 5.57 4.70
N PHE A 108 -7.94 5.38 3.65
CA PHE A 108 -7.02 6.41 3.15
C PHE A 108 -7.75 7.62 2.59
N TYR A 109 -8.78 7.40 1.76
CA TYR A 109 -9.56 8.48 1.17
C TYR A 109 -10.18 9.37 2.24
N ARG A 110 -10.80 8.78 3.28
CA ARG A 110 -11.39 9.57 4.39
C ARG A 110 -10.35 10.40 5.14
N GLN A 111 -9.17 9.84 5.41
CA GLN A 111 -8.10 10.60 6.06
C GLN A 111 -7.61 11.75 5.17
N ALA A 112 -7.41 11.49 3.88
CA ALA A 112 -7.03 12.53 2.92
C ALA A 112 -8.12 13.60 2.81
N ALA A 113 -9.40 13.22 2.78
CA ALA A 113 -10.53 14.13 2.65
C ALA A 113 -10.65 15.03 3.89
N ALA A 114 -10.37 14.51 5.07
CA ALA A 114 -10.32 15.31 6.30
C ALA A 114 -9.19 16.35 6.30
N LEU A 115 -8.07 16.09 5.60
CA LEU A 115 -6.91 16.97 5.55
C LEU A 115 -6.98 18.02 4.42
N TYR A 116 -7.48 17.62 3.25
CA TYR A 116 -7.44 18.43 2.01
C TYR A 116 -8.83 18.85 1.52
N GLY A 117 -9.90 18.24 2.02
CA GLY A 117 -11.26 18.43 1.53
C GLY A 117 -11.58 17.58 0.29
N GLU A 118 -12.80 17.02 0.23
CA GLU A 118 -13.23 16.12 -0.86
C GLU A 118 -13.15 16.75 -2.25
N SER A 119 -13.56 18.01 -2.39
CA SER A 119 -13.52 18.74 -3.66
C SER A 119 -12.09 18.91 -4.20
N GLU A 120 -11.10 19.15 -3.32
CA GLU A 120 -9.70 19.25 -3.75
C GLU A 120 -9.17 17.87 -4.17
N LEU A 121 -9.52 16.79 -3.46
CA LEU A 121 -9.13 15.44 -3.84
C LEU A 121 -9.68 15.04 -5.22
N GLU A 122 -10.94 15.32 -5.51
CA GLU A 122 -11.57 14.93 -6.77
C GLU A 122 -11.05 15.73 -7.96
N HIS A 123 -11.01 17.06 -7.84
CA HIS A 123 -10.72 17.93 -8.98
C HIS A 123 -9.22 18.14 -9.22
N LYS A 124 -8.40 18.17 -8.17
CA LYS A 124 -6.96 18.46 -8.27
C LYS A 124 -6.11 17.19 -8.29
N TYR A 125 -6.47 16.21 -7.46
CA TYR A 125 -5.71 14.97 -7.30
C TYR A 125 -6.33 13.77 -8.00
N HIS A 126 -7.53 13.92 -8.56
CA HIS A 126 -8.28 12.85 -9.24
C HIS A 126 -8.48 11.60 -8.37
N LEU A 127 -8.55 11.79 -7.05
CA LEU A 127 -8.88 10.74 -6.08
C LEU A 127 -10.39 10.77 -5.85
N ARG A 128 -11.07 9.66 -6.13
CA ARG A 128 -12.53 9.50 -5.98
C ARG A 128 -12.86 8.39 -5.00
N ARG A 129 -14.04 8.34 -4.40
CA ARG A 129 -14.39 7.18 -3.57
C ARG A 129 -14.52 5.92 -4.43
N TYR A 130 -14.37 4.76 -3.80
CA TYR A 130 -14.46 3.46 -4.48
C TYR A 130 -15.82 3.24 -5.14
N ASP A 131 -16.89 3.79 -4.55
CA ASP A 131 -18.28 3.66 -4.97
C ASP A 131 -18.82 4.85 -5.80
N SER A 132 -17.94 5.73 -6.29
CA SER A 132 -18.29 6.93 -7.07
C SER A 132 -18.26 6.73 -8.59
#